data_AF-A0A7C2KJI6-F1
#
_entry.id   AF-A0A7C2KJI6-F1
#
_cell.length_a   1.000
_cell.length_b   1.000
_cell.length_c   1.000
_cell.angle_alpha   90.00
_cell.angle_beta   90.00
_cell.angle_gamma   90.00
#
_symmetry.space_group_name_H-M   'P 1'
#
loop_
_entity.id
_entity.type
_entity.pdbx_description
1 polymer ?
#
loop_
_entity_poly.entity_id
_entity_poly.type
_entity_poly.pdbx_seq_one_letter_code
_entity_poly.pdbx_strand_id
1 'polypeptide(L)'
;SVSFSGGVLTIDLANTASSGDQAKIRLTKDGVTGSSVSFTLSGFPSNQITLTPNTALQPGARYYIIFYSGAFTDASGGTSTRGIFNFGA
;
A
#
# COMPACT_ATOMS: atom_id res chain seq x y z
N SER A 1 0.23 -5.93 -8.50
CA SER A 1 -1.13 -6.20 -7.98
C SER A 1 -1.19 -5.83 -6.51
N VAL A 2 -2.38 -5.83 -5.91
CA VAL A 2 -2.54 -5.75 -4.46
C VAL A 2 -3.42 -6.90 -4.01
N SER A 3 -3.01 -7.62 -2.96
CA SER A 3 -3.80 -8.67 -2.32
C SER A 3 -3.96 -8.39 -0.83
N PHE A 4 -5.04 -8.91 -0.24
CA PHE A 4 -5.31 -8.82 1.19
C PHE A 4 -5.62 -10.20 1.73
N SER A 5 -4.89 -10.63 2.75
CA SER A 5 -5.09 -11.93 3.41
C SER A 5 -4.61 -11.87 4.85
N GLY A 6 -5.40 -12.38 5.79
CA GLY A 6 -5.00 -12.47 7.20
C GLY A 6 -4.66 -11.14 7.87
N GLY A 7 -5.28 -10.02 7.45
CA GLY A 7 -5.00 -8.69 7.99
C GLY A 7 -3.76 -8.02 7.38
N VAL A 8 -3.07 -8.67 6.44
CA VAL A 8 -1.87 -8.16 5.78
C VAL A 8 -2.19 -7.83 4.33
N LEU A 9 -1.73 -6.68 3.87
CA LEU A 9 -1.80 -6.29 2.47
C LEU A 9 -0.45 -6.49 1.82
N THR A 10 -0.45 -7.13 0.66
CA THR A 10 0.75 -7.37 -0.13
C THR A 10 0.63 -6.64 -1.46
N ILE A 11 1.69 -5.88 -1.78
CA ILE A 11 1.79 -5.08 -3.01
C ILE A 11 2.87 -5.74 -3.88
N ASP A 12 2.46 -6.27 -5.02
CA ASP A 12 3.39 -6.77 -6.04
C ASP A 12 3.74 -5.63 -7.00
N LEU A 13 5.02 -5.26 -6.99
CA LEU A 13 5.64 -4.23 -7.82
C LEU A 13 6.26 -4.86 -9.07
N ALA A 14 6.26 -4.11 -10.17
CA ALA A 14 6.89 -4.57 -11.41
C ALA A 14 8.42 -4.69 -11.29
N ASN A 15 9.03 -3.83 -10.48
CA ASN A 15 10.46 -3.80 -10.20
C ASN A 15 10.71 -3.96 -8.70
N THR A 16 11.90 -4.43 -8.34
CA THR A 16 12.37 -4.46 -6.95
C THR A 16 12.48 -3.03 -6.42
N ALA A 17 11.64 -2.68 -5.44
CA ALA A 17 11.79 -1.44 -4.71
C ALA A 17 12.92 -1.58 -3.68
N SER A 18 13.79 -0.58 -3.64
CA SER A 18 14.83 -0.44 -2.62
C SER A 18 14.35 0.37 -1.43
N SER A 19 13.34 1.23 -1.61
CA SER A 19 12.72 2.01 -0.55
C SER A 19 11.26 2.35 -0.85
N GLY A 20 10.54 2.77 0.19
CA GLY A 20 9.17 3.28 0.10
C GLY A 20 8.99 4.56 0.92
N ASP A 21 8.23 5.50 0.37
CA ASP A 21 7.86 6.76 1.00
C ASP A 21 6.41 6.67 1.51
N GLN A 22 6.27 6.41 2.81
CA GLN A 22 4.96 6.27 3.44
C GLN A 22 4.10 7.54 3.34
N ALA A 23 4.70 8.73 3.29
CA ALA A 23 3.95 9.99 3.17
C ALA A 23 3.21 10.10 1.82
N LYS A 24 3.63 9.31 0.83
CA LYS A 24 3.00 9.20 -0.49
C LYS A 24 2.04 8.02 -0.60
N ILE A 25 1.70 7.37 0.50
CA ILE A 25 0.75 6.26 0.53
C ILE A 25 -0.37 6.58 1.50
N ARG A 26 -1.61 6.33 1.09
CA ARG A 26 -2.81 6.45 1.92
C ARG A 26 -3.53 5.12 1.95
N LEU A 27 -3.93 4.70 3.14
CA LEU A 27 -4.94 3.68 3.35
C LEU A 27 -6.19 4.39 3.89
N THR A 28 -7.31 4.23 3.21
CA THR A 28 -8.57 4.89 3.59
C THR A 28 -9.72 3.90 3.64
N LYS A 29 -10.70 4.18 4.50
CA LYS A 29 -11.96 3.45 4.64
C LYS A 29 -13.10 4.24 4.01
N ASP A 30 -14.04 3.54 3.38
CA ASP A 30 -15.28 4.10 2.84
C ASP A 30 -15.09 5.15 1.73
N GLY A 31 -13.97 5.08 0.99
CA GLY A 31 -13.71 5.87 -0.21
C GLY A 31 -12.26 6.35 -0.33
N VAL A 32 -11.88 6.84 -1.51
CA VAL A 32 -10.54 7.40 -1.79
C VAL A 32 -10.22 8.64 -0.94
N THR A 33 -11.25 9.41 -0.58
CA THR A 33 -11.19 10.57 0.31
C THR A 33 -11.83 10.29 1.68
N GLY A 34 -12.04 9.01 2.00
CA GLY A 34 -12.66 8.59 3.25
C GLY A 34 -11.71 8.67 4.44
N SER A 35 -12.07 8.01 5.54
CA SER A 35 -11.32 8.06 6.80
C SER A 35 -9.96 7.41 6.67
N SER A 36 -8.91 8.10 7.10
CA SER A 36 -7.54 7.57 7.11
C SER A 36 -7.39 6.40 8.09
N VAL A 37 -6.65 5.38 7.67
CA VAL A 37 -6.20 4.26 8.50
C VAL A 37 -4.69 4.31 8.57
N SER A 38 -4.13 4.27 9.76
CA SER A 38 -2.68 4.22 9.94
C SER A 38 -2.14 2.83 9.61
N PHE A 39 -0.92 2.78 9.09
CA PHE A 39 -0.27 1.54 8.68
C PHE A 39 1.24 1.64 8.87
N THR A 40 1.94 0.54 8.58
CA THR A 40 3.40 0.45 8.46
C THR A 40 3.77 -0.26 7.16
N LEU A 41 4.96 0.05 6.64
CA LEU A 41 5.51 -0.58 5.43
C LEU A 41 6.73 -1.42 5.80
N SER A 42 6.89 -2.57 5.16
CA SER A 42 8.05 -3.44 5.33
C SER A 42 8.31 -4.30 4.09
N GLY A 43 9.43 -5.04 4.10
CA GLY A 43 9.79 -5.97 3.03
C GLY A 43 10.74 -5.41 1.97
N PHE A 44 11.38 -4.26 2.20
CA PHE A 44 12.42 -3.75 1.31
C PHE A 44 13.79 -4.39 1.60
N PRO A 45 14.65 -4.61 0.59
CA PRO A 45 14.37 -4.48 -0.84
C PRO A 45 13.60 -5.71 -1.38
N SER A 46 12.54 -5.50 -2.15
CA SER A 46 11.75 -6.59 -2.76
C SER A 46 10.83 -6.06 -3.86
N ASN A 47 10.38 -6.94 -4.74
CA ASN A 47 9.24 -6.69 -5.63
C ASN A 47 7.90 -6.98 -4.95
N GLN A 48 7.92 -7.50 -3.73
CA GLN A 48 6.73 -7.75 -2.92
C GLN A 48 6.86 -7.02 -1.58
N ILE A 49 6.04 -5.98 -1.40
CA ILE A 49 6.06 -5.10 -0.23
C ILE A 49 4.83 -5.33 0.62
N THR A 50 5.01 -5.27 1.93
CA THR A 50 3.94 -5.48 2.90
C THR A 50 3.47 -4.14 3.46
N LEU A 51 2.15 -3.97 3.50
CA LEU A 51 1.46 -2.90 4.22
C LEU A 51 0.62 -3.51 5.34
N THR A 52 0.95 -3.18 6.59
CA THR A 52 0.24 -3.68 7.78
C THR A 52 -0.57 -2.55 8.40
N PRO A 53 -1.91 -2.61 8.40
CA PRO A 53 -2.74 -1.68 9.15
C PRO A 53 -2.38 -1.73 10.64
N ASN A 54 -2.28 -0.58 11.29
CA ASN A 54 -1.93 -0.50 12.71
C ASN A 54 -3.11 -0.84 13.63
N THR A 55 -4.32 -0.94 13.06
CA THR A 55 -5.54 -1.36 13.74
C THR A 55 -6.26 -2.42 12.92
N ALA A 56 -7.02 -3.28 13.60
CA ALA A 56 -7.86 -4.27 12.93
C ALA A 56 -8.85 -3.57 11.98
N LEU A 57 -8.90 -4.04 10.74
CA LEU A 57 -9.87 -3.58 9.76
C LEU A 57 -11.26 -4.13 10.11
N GLN A 58 -12.29 -3.32 9.88
CA GLN A 58 -13.66 -3.71 10.15
C GLN A 58 -14.13 -4.71 9.09
N PRO A 59 -14.63 -5.90 9.48
CA PRO A 59 -15.17 -6.87 8.53
C PRO A 59 -16.31 -6.28 7.68
N GLY A 60 -16.29 -6.56 6.38
CA GLY A 60 -17.29 -6.09 5.42
C GLY A 60 -17.16 -4.62 5.01
N ALA A 61 -16.23 -3.86 5.59
CA ALA A 61 -15.94 -2.50 5.13
C ALA A 61 -15.06 -2.51 3.87
N ARG A 62 -15.18 -1.44 3.09
CA ARG A 62 -14.38 -1.24 1.86
C ARG A 62 -13.22 -0.31 2.15
N TYR A 63 -12.04 -0.74 1.76
CA TYR A 63 -10.79 0.00 1.93
C TYR A 63 -10.15 0.30 0.59
N TYR A 64 -9.35 1.36 0.57
CA TYR A 64 -8.62 1.83 -0.60
C TYR A 64 -7.18 2.08 -0.22
N ILE A 65 -6.24 1.61 -1.04
CA ILE A 65 -4.86 2.07 -1.04
C ILE A 65 -4.69 3.04 -2.20
N ILE A 66 -4.08 4.18 -1.91
CA ILE A 66 -3.64 5.15 -2.91
C ILE A 66 -2.14 5.35 -2.74
N PHE A 67 -1.37 5.11 -3.79
CA PHE A 67 0.02 5.54 -3.86
C PHE A 67 0.14 6.67 -4.87
N TYR A 68 0.80 7.75 -4.47
CA TYR A 68 1.20 8.82 -5.37
C TYR A 68 2.46 8.43 -6.15
N SER A 69 2.78 9.19 -7.20
CA SER A 69 4.00 8.98 -7.97
C SER A 69 5.24 9.07 -7.08
N GLY A 70 6.16 8.12 -7.23
CA GLY A 70 7.36 8.02 -6.40
C GLY A 70 7.12 7.59 -4.96
N ALA A 71 6.05 6.84 -4.71
CA ALA A 71 5.85 6.12 -3.45
C ALA A 71 6.87 4.98 -3.26
N PHE A 72 7.36 4.38 -4.35
CA PHE A 72 8.42 3.39 -4.32
C PHE A 72 9.54 3.77 -5.28
N THR A 73 10.78 3.50 -4.89
CA THR A 73 11.99 3.78 -5.68
C THR A 73 12.84 2.53 -5.79
N ASP A 74 13.30 2.19 -6.99
CA ASP A 74 14.24 1.09 -7.23
C ASP A 74 15.70 1.52 -7.08
N ALA A 75 16.63 0.57 -7.12
CA ALA A 75 18.07 0.82 -6.96
C ALA A 75 18.68 1.69 -8.08
N SER A 76 18.01 1.80 -9.23
CA SER A 76 18.44 2.63 -10.36
C SER A 76 17.83 4.04 -10.33
N GLY A 77 17.03 4.35 -9.30
CA GLY A 77 16.31 5.62 -9.17
C GLY A 77 14.98 5.69 -9.94
N GLY A 78 14.54 4.59 -10.54
CA GLY A 78 13.21 4.47 -11.13
C GLY A 78 12.13 4.57 -10.05
N THR A 79 11.00 5.21 -10.38
CA THR A 79 9.93 5.49 -9.41
C THR A 79 8.58 4.95 -9.84
N SER A 80 7.76 4.55 -8.87
CA SER A 80 6.40 4.05 -9.13
C SER A 80 5.48 5.13 -9.69
N THR A 81 4.53 4.74 -10.54
CA THR A 81 3.43 5.60 -10.97
C THR A 81 2.30 5.63 -9.93
N ARG A 82 1.38 6.60 -10.06
CA ARG A 82 0.19 6.66 -9.20
C ARG A 82 -0.69 5.42 -9.39
N GLY A 83 -1.27 4.91 -8.31
CA GLY A 83 -2.20 3.77 -8.36
C GLY A 83 -3.24 3.81 -7.25
N ILE A 84 -4.42 3.25 -7.54
CA ILE A 84 -5.54 3.13 -6.59
C ILE A 84 -6.05 1.70 -6.64
N PHE A 85 -6.15 1.06 -5.47
CA PHE A 85 -6.59 -0.31 -5.33
C PHE A 85 -7.62 -0.38 -4.21
N ASN A 86 -8.74 -1.07 -4.44
CA ASN A 86 -9.73 -1.31 -3.40
C ASN A 86 -9.76 -2.79 -3.01
N PHE A 87 -10.09 -3.04 -1.75
CA PHE A 87 -10.25 -4.39 -1.21
C PHE A 87 -11.30 -4.39 -0.11
N GLY A 88 -11.89 -5.57 0.14
CA GLY A 88 -12.77 -5.80 1.29
C GLY A 88 -11.97 -6.45 2.42
N ALA A 89 -12.29 -6.08 3.66
CA ALA A 89 -11.77 -6.74 4.86
C ALA A 89 -12.71 -7.83 5.38
#